data_AF-A0A485DBX9-F1
#
_entry.id   AF-A0A485DBX9-F1
#
_cell.length_a   1.000
_cell.length_b   1.000
_cell.length_c   1.000
_cell.angle_alpha   90.00
_cell.angle_beta   90.00
_cell.angle_gamma   90.00
#
_symmetry.space_group_name_H-M   'P 1'
#
loop_
_entity.id
_entity.type
_entity.pdbx_description
1 polymer ?
#
loop_
_entity_poly.entity_id
_entity_poly.type
_entity_poly.pdbx_seq_one_letter_code
_entity_poly.pdbx_strand_id
1 'polypeptide(L)' 'MRIILLGAPGAGKGTQAQFIMEKYGIPQISTGDMLRAAVKSGSELGKQAKDIMDAGKLVTDELVIALVKERITPGRLP' A
#
# COMPACT_ATOMS: atom_id res chain seq x y z
N MET A 1 -11.35 -0.26 -13.22
CA MET A 1 -10.10 0.30 -13.80
C MET A 1 -8.93 -0.13 -12.91
N ARG A 2 -7.74 -0.43 -13.47
CA ARG A 2 -6.53 -0.80 -12.70
C ARG A 2 -5.35 0.02 -13.24
N ILE A 3 -4.72 0.84 -12.40
CA ILE A 3 -3.72 1.83 -12.82
C ILE A 3 -2.47 1.70 -11.96
N ILE A 4 -1.30 1.78 -12.60
CA ILE A 4 -0.02 2.04 -11.93
C ILE A 4 0.38 3.48 -12.28
N LEU A 5 0.57 4.32 -11.27
CA LEU A 5 0.96 5.72 -11.45
C LEU A 5 2.43 5.91 -11.08
N LEU A 6 3.27 6.16 -12.09
CA LEU A 6 4.72 6.39 -11.94
C LEU A 6 5.06 7.87 -12.07
N GLY A 7 6.19 8.28 -11.48
CA GLY A 7 6.68 9.65 -11.55
C GLY A 7 7.72 9.96 -10.48
N ALA A 8 8.59 10.94 -10.73
CA ALA A 8 9.65 11.34 -9.81
C ALA A 8 9.10 11.90 -8.47
N PRO A 9 9.90 11.92 -7.39
CA PRO A 9 9.59 12.70 -6.19
C PRO A 9 9.32 14.16 -6.56
N GLY A 10 8.31 14.79 -5.94
CA GLY A 10 7.91 16.18 -6.25
C GLY A 10 7.08 16.36 -7.54
N ALA A 11 6.93 15.35 -8.40
CA ALA A 11 6.20 15.48 -9.68
C ALA A 11 4.66 15.55 -9.56
N GLY A 12 4.10 15.73 -8.36
CA GLY A 12 2.65 15.88 -8.17
C GLY A 12 1.82 14.59 -8.29
N LYS A 13 2.43 13.40 -8.19
CA LYS A 13 1.70 12.11 -8.26
C LYS A 13 0.52 12.01 -7.30
N GLY A 14 0.67 12.53 -6.07
CA GLY A 14 -0.40 12.50 -5.07
C GLY A 14 -1.64 13.28 -5.53
N THR A 15 -1.42 14.48 -6.06
CA THR A 15 -2.48 15.32 -6.65
C THR A 15 -3.15 14.62 -7.85
N GLN A 16 -2.36 14.03 -8.75
CA GLN A 16 -2.91 13.29 -9.88
C GLN A 16 -3.68 12.04 -9.45
N ALA A 17 -3.20 11.33 -8.42
CA ALA A 17 -3.90 10.18 -7.85
C ALA A 17 -5.28 10.59 -7.29
N GLN A 18 -5.38 11.72 -6.61
CA GLN A 18 -6.66 12.24 -6.11
C GLN A 18 -7.67 12.47 -7.24
N PHE A 19 -7.28 13.15 -8.32
CA PHE A 19 -8.17 13.35 -9.47
C PHE A 19 -8.59 12.03 -10.15
N ILE A 20 -7.68 11.05 -10.22
CA ILE A 20 -7.99 9.71 -10.75
C ILE A 20 -9.00 8.99 -9.84
N MET A 21 -8.82 9.06 -8.52
CA MET A 21 -9.74 8.45 -7.56
C MET A 21 -11.15 9.04 -7.69
N GLU A 22 -11.26 10.36 -7.71
CA GLU A 22 -12.56 11.07 -7.85
C GLU A 22 -13.25 10.74 -9.17
N LYS A 23 -12.50 10.73 -10.28
CA LYS A 23 -13.06 10.50 -11.60
C LYS A 23 -13.58 9.07 -11.81
N TYR A 24 -12.92 8.08 -11.22
CA TYR A 24 -13.20 6.66 -11.50
C TYR A 24 -13.77 5.90 -10.29
N GLY A 25 -13.92 6.53 -9.13
CA GLY A 25 -14.40 5.90 -7.90
C GLY A 25 -13.52 4.74 -7.44
N ILE A 26 -12.20 4.83 -7.66
CA ILE A 26 -11.24 3.78 -7.26
C ILE A 26 -10.37 4.27 -6.10
N PRO A 27 -9.95 3.39 -5.17
CA PRO A 27 -9.05 3.78 -4.09
C PRO A 27 -7.60 3.87 -4.58
N GLN A 28 -6.84 4.79 -4.00
CA GLN A 28 -5.38 4.78 -4.08
C GLN A 28 -4.82 3.70 -3.16
N ILE A 29 -3.80 3.00 -3.64
CA ILE A 29 -3.04 2.02 -2.88
C ILE A 29 -1.57 2.43 -2.91
N SER A 30 -0.96 2.60 -1.75
CA SER A 30 0.48 2.89 -1.60
C SER A 30 1.12 1.86 -0.66
N THR A 31 2.30 1.34 -1.01
CA THR A 31 2.99 0.31 -0.20
C THR A 31 3.33 0.83 1.20
N GLY A 32 3.68 2.11 1.31
CA GLY A 32 3.97 2.75 2.59
C GLY A 32 2.75 2.81 3.52
N ASP A 33 1.58 3.22 3.02
CA ASP A 33 0.37 3.26 3.83
C ASP A 33 -0.12 1.86 4.20
N MET A 34 0.00 0.92 3.27
CA MET A 34 -0.33 -0.49 3.51
C MET A 34 0.52 -1.11 4.63
N LEU A 35 1.84 -0.89 4.59
CA LEU A 35 2.73 -1.39 5.64
C LEU A 35 2.37 -0.80 7.00
N ARG A 36 2.18 0.53 7.07
CA ARG A 36 1.76 1.21 8.32
C ARG A 36 0.41 0.70 8.82
N ALA A 37 -0.56 0.50 7.93
CA ALA A 37 -1.88 -0.02 8.29
C ALA A 37 -1.80 -1.47 8.78
N ALA A 38 -1.01 -2.33 8.14
CA ALA A 38 -0.79 -3.70 8.56
C ALA A 38 -0.15 -3.76 9.94
N VAL A 39 0.93 -3.00 10.18
CA VAL A 39 1.57 -2.88 11.50
C VAL A 39 0.58 -2.41 12.55
N LYS A 40 -0.21 -1.36 12.26
CA LYS A 40 -1.23 -0.84 13.18
C LYS A 40 -2.34 -1.85 13.48
N SER A 41 -2.71 -2.69 12.51
CA SER A 41 -3.75 -3.71 12.68
C SER A 41 -3.33 -4.88 13.58
N GLY A 42 -2.03 -5.05 13.82
CA GLY A 42 -1.51 -6.21 14.55
C GLY A 42 -1.71 -7.55 13.83
N SER A 43 -1.99 -7.54 12.53
CA SER A 43 -2.09 -8.75 11.72
C SER A 43 -0.77 -9.52 11.71
N GLU A 44 -0.82 -10.81 11.38
CA GLU A 44 0.39 -11.63 11.37
C GLU A 44 1.45 -11.09 10.38
N LEU A 45 1.02 -10.67 9.18
CA LEU A 45 1.87 -9.96 8.23
C LEU A 45 2.37 -8.62 8.77
N GLY A 46 1.52 -7.91 9.53
CA GLY A 46 1.87 -6.64 10.16
C GLY A 46 2.96 -6.78 11.23
N LYS A 47 2.94 -7.85 12.03
CA LYS A 47 3.98 -8.15 13.03
C LYS A 47 5.32 -8.45 12.35
N GLN A 48 5.31 -9.30 11.33
CA GLN A 48 6.51 -9.62 10.55
C GLN A 48 7.10 -8.35 9.90
N ALA A 49 6.25 -7.51 9.31
CA ALA A 49 6.68 -6.23 8.75
C ALA A 49 7.27 -5.30 9.83
N LYS A 50 6.65 -5.24 11.01
CA LYS A 50 7.11 -4.42 12.13
C LYS A 50 8.52 -4.82 12.57
N ASP A 51 8.76 -6.11 12.77
CA ASP A 51 10.06 -6.61 13.24
C ASP A 51 11.20 -6.28 12.27
N ILE A 52 10.93 -6.38 10.96
CA ILE A 52 11.90 -6.03 9.91
C ILE A 52 12.16 -4.52 9.87
N MET A 53 11.09 -3.72 9.95
CA MET A 53 11.16 -2.25 9.91
C MET A 53 11.87 -1.67 11.15
N ASP A 54 11.58 -2.19 12.34
CA ASP A 54 12.23 -1.78 13.59
C ASP A 54 13.74 -2.11 13.59
N ALA A 55 14.13 -3.17 12.87
CA ALA A 55 15.53 -3.51 12.65
C ALA A 55 16.22 -2.64 11.57
N GLY A 56 15.52 -1.66 10.98
CA GLY A 56 16.03 -0.80 9.92
C GLY A 56 16.29 -1.54 8.60
N LYS A 57 15.69 -2.72 8.41
CA LYS A 57 15.88 -3.57 7.25
C LYS A 57 14.82 -3.31 6.18
N LEU A 58 15.15 -3.66 4.94
CA LEU A 58 14.20 -3.63 3.84
C LEU A 58 13.18 -4.76 3.99
N VAL A 59 11.89 -4.43 3.90
CA VAL A 59 10.81 -5.42 3.85
C VAL A 59 10.92 -6.22 2.55
N THR A 60 10.81 -7.55 2.62
CA THR A 60 11.01 -8.40 1.44
C THR A 60 9.88 -8.28 0.43
N ASP A 61 10.19 -8.54 -0.84
CA ASP A 61 9.22 -8.48 -1.93
C ASP A 61 8.05 -9.45 -1.70
N GLU A 62 8.31 -10.64 -1.16
CA GLU A 62 7.27 -11.63 -0.87
C GLU A 62 6.23 -11.08 0.12
N LEU A 63 6.71 -10.40 1.17
CA LEU A 63 5.85 -9.81 2.19
C LEU A 63 5.08 -8.61 1.62
N VAL A 64 5.71 -7.76 0.81
CA VAL A 64 5.04 -6.65 0.12
C VAL A 64 3.95 -7.18 -0.82
N ILE A 65 4.25 -8.21 -1.61
CA ILE A 65 3.28 -8.83 -2.53
C ILE A 65 2.11 -9.47 -1.75
N ALA A 66 2.37 -10.13 -0.62
CA ALA A 66 1.33 -10.70 0.23
C ALA A 66 0.37 -9.62 0.74
N LEU A 67 0.90 -8.49 1.21
CA LEU A 67 0.09 -7.34 1.64
C LEU A 67 -0.72 -6.75 0.48
N VAL A 68 -0.12 -6.62 -0.72
CA VAL A 68 -0.81 -6.15 -1.92
C VAL A 68 -1.98 -7.06 -2.26
N LYS A 69 -1.77 -8.39 -2.23
CA LYS A 69 -2.84 -9.38 -2.45
C LYS A 69 -3.98 -9.22 -1.44
N GLU A 70 -3.67 -9.08 -0.15
CA GLU A 70 -4.70 -8.87 0.88
C GLU A 70 -5.52 -7.61 0.58
N ARG A 71 -4.87 -6.52 0.18
CA ARG A 71 -5.51 -5.23 -0.06
C ARG A 71 -6.40 -5.18 -1.31
N ILE A 72 -6.12 -5.99 -2.33
CA ILE A 72 -6.87 -6.00 -3.60
C ILE A 72 -7.90 -7.15 -3.68
N THR A 73 -7.99 -8.00 -2.67
CA THR A 73 -8.93 -9.13 -2.66
C THR A 73 -10.37 -8.65 -2.43
N PRO A 74 -11.35 -9.07 -3.27
CA PRO A 74 -12.76 -8.68 -3.12
C PRO A 74 -13.36 -9.13 -1.78
N GLY A 75 -14.16 -8.29 -1.13
CA GLY A 75 -14.85 -8.61 0.14
C GLY A 75 -14.17 -8.08 1.42
N ARG A 76 -13.00 -7.45 1.30
CA ARG A 76 -12.25 -6.82 2.41
C ARG A 76 -11.94 -5.35 2.16
N LEU A 77 -12.85 -4.68 1.46
CA LEU A 77 -12.83 -3.24 1.23
C LEU A 77 -14.01 -2.62 2.01
N PRO A 78 -13.80 -1.60 2.86
CA PRO A 78 -14.80 -0.55 2.96
C PRO A 78 -14.95 0.18 1.62
#